data_AF-G0NG62-F1
#
_entry.id   AF-G0NG62-F1
#
_cell.length_a   1.000
_cell.length_b   1.000
_cell.length_c   1.000
_cell.angle_alpha   90.00
_cell.angle_beta   90.00
_cell.angle_gamma   90.00
#
_symmetry.space_group_name_H-M   'P 1'
#
loop_
_entity.id
_entity.type
_entity.pdbx_description
1 polymer ?
#
loop_
_entity_poly.entity_id
_entity_poly.type
_entity_poly.pdbx_seq_one_letter_code
_entity_poly.pdbx_strand_id
1 'polypeptide(L)'
;MEVDTASSRHTTVLKRKANETITELRSNPTTTTSPVKRLRKDPSSKFRDVETYKKIIQTYKAPVWYGCAVSPRDLADFGWACIKKDCVQCVECEQYLSTTLPNICKVSFNVYNSSLQDIHQRMVTAHRTTCKLRTGAPPFRLTEPTSKEIMEAIQGRLSDAKLVNDDDLRADIPSNINLPKVEGHSEQLVYLSALGWNVSKPKRGSLQLGCEFCARALHIRCGNKFDPIHEHERWCPQIDCDDHGEPVWQQDINIVLNTKNRVSGRYAGSQIYKEVYAHTRRIIDSQSAIITPNYV
;
A
#
# COMPACT_ATOMS: atom_id res chain seq x y z
N MET A 1 -37.68 50.41 15.12
CA MET A 1 -37.23 49.01 14.93
C MET A 1 -38.32 48.29 14.16
N GLU A 2 -38.29 48.43 12.83
CA GLU A 2 -39.19 47.69 11.94
C GLU A 2 -38.48 46.40 11.57
N VAL A 3 -39.08 45.26 11.97
CA VAL A 3 -38.50 43.93 11.78
C VAL A 3 -38.91 43.43 10.40
N ASP A 4 -37.92 43.10 9.56
CA ASP A 4 -38.06 42.65 8.17
C ASP A 4 -38.96 41.40 8.04
N THR A 5 -40.24 41.65 7.76
CA THR A 5 -41.26 40.61 7.51
C THR A 5 -41.05 39.86 6.18
N ALA A 6 -40.20 40.37 5.29
CA ALA A 6 -39.89 39.76 4.00
C ALA A 6 -39.04 38.48 4.13
N SER A 7 -38.10 38.44 5.08
CA SER A 7 -37.21 37.28 5.30
C SER A 7 -37.96 36.03 5.82
N SER A 8 -39.03 36.26 6.59
CA SER A 8 -39.89 35.21 7.15
C SER A 8 -40.74 34.49 6.10
N ARG A 9 -41.21 35.22 5.06
CA ARG A 9 -42.03 34.61 4.00
C ARG A 9 -41.20 33.70 3.09
N HIS A 10 -39.97 34.09 2.77
CA HIS A 10 -39.07 33.30 1.91
C HIS A 10 -38.66 31.98 2.59
N THR A 11 -38.32 32.03 3.89
CA THR A 11 -37.98 30.83 4.66
C THR A 11 -39.17 29.87 4.82
N THR A 12 -40.39 30.40 4.93
CA THR A 12 -41.61 29.58 5.00
C THR A 12 -41.90 28.86 3.68
N VAL A 13 -41.70 29.53 2.53
CA VAL A 13 -41.86 28.93 1.20
C VAL A 13 -40.81 27.85 0.93
N LEU A 14 -39.55 28.06 1.34
CA LEU A 14 -38.49 27.07 1.21
C LEU A 14 -38.73 25.83 2.08
N LYS A 15 -39.18 26.01 3.33
CA LYS A 15 -39.54 24.90 4.21
C LYS A 15 -40.71 24.08 3.65
N ARG A 16 -41.70 24.74 3.05
CA ARG A 16 -42.84 24.07 2.41
C ARG A 16 -42.40 23.24 1.20
N LYS A 17 -41.60 23.82 0.29
CA LYS A 17 -41.05 23.09 -0.86
C LYS A 17 -40.21 21.88 -0.44
N ALA A 18 -39.36 22.03 0.58
CA ALA A 18 -38.54 20.93 1.09
C ALA A 18 -39.41 19.78 1.66
N ASN A 19 -40.46 20.12 2.40
CA ASN A 19 -41.38 19.12 2.96
C ASN A 19 -42.23 18.43 1.89
N GLU A 20 -42.65 19.15 0.84
CA GLU A 20 -43.34 18.57 -0.31
C GLU A 20 -42.44 17.55 -1.04
N THR A 21 -41.17 17.88 -1.29
CA THR A 21 -40.21 16.94 -1.91
C THR A 21 -39.93 15.72 -1.05
N ILE A 22 -39.80 15.87 0.28
CA ILE A 22 -39.57 14.73 1.20
C ILE A 22 -40.80 13.82 1.25
N THR A 23 -42.01 14.39 1.18
CA THR A 23 -43.26 13.62 1.21
C THR A 23 -43.42 12.82 -0.08
N GLU A 24 -43.12 13.42 -1.23
CA GLU A 24 -43.14 12.79 -2.55
C GLU A 24 -42.14 11.63 -2.67
N LEU A 25 -40.96 11.76 -2.05
CA LEU A 25 -39.95 10.69 -1.97
C LEU A 25 -40.36 9.53 -1.06
N ARG A 26 -41.24 9.75 -0.09
CA ARG A 26 -41.71 8.70 0.85
C ARG A 26 -42.95 7.97 0.35
N SER A 27 -43.76 8.58 -0.51
CA SER A 27 -45.06 8.03 -0.93
C SER A 27 -45.00 7.05 -2.12
N ASN A 28 -43.87 6.92 -2.84
CA ASN A 28 -43.81 6.07 -4.03
C ASN A 28 -42.73 4.97 -3.96
N PRO A 29 -43.04 3.78 -3.42
CA PRO A 29 -42.24 2.59 -3.66
C PRO A 29 -42.74 1.87 -4.92
N THR A 30 -41.90 1.83 -5.97
CA THR A 30 -42.00 1.04 -7.23
C THR A 30 -43.15 1.41 -8.20
N THR A 31 -43.01 1.56 -9.52
CA THR A 31 -42.27 0.81 -10.58
C THR A 31 -42.39 1.61 -11.90
N THR A 32 -41.33 1.81 -12.70
CA THR A 32 -41.35 1.78 -14.21
C THR A 32 -39.99 2.10 -14.88
N THR A 33 -39.50 1.11 -15.63
CA THR A 33 -38.75 1.08 -16.93
C THR A 33 -38.09 2.35 -17.55
N SER A 34 -36.74 2.38 -17.51
CA SER A 34 -35.65 2.76 -18.47
C SER A 34 -35.90 3.61 -19.76
N PRO A 35 -34.93 4.45 -20.27
CA PRO A 35 -33.52 4.05 -20.46
C PRO A 35 -32.41 5.14 -20.27
N VAL A 36 -31.14 4.68 -20.11
CA VAL A 36 -29.86 5.45 -20.27
C VAL A 36 -29.57 6.52 -19.19
N LYS A 37 -28.54 6.51 -18.33
CA LYS A 37 -27.34 5.70 -18.10
C LYS A 37 -27.23 5.54 -16.57
N ARG A 38 -27.71 4.42 -16.02
CA ARG A 38 -27.07 3.91 -14.82
C ARG A 38 -25.68 3.50 -15.28
N LEU A 39 -24.69 4.35 -15.01
CA LEU A 39 -23.32 3.91 -14.92
C LEU A 39 -23.37 2.79 -13.88
N ARG A 40 -23.47 1.54 -14.34
CA ARG A 40 -23.06 0.40 -13.53
C ARG A 40 -21.68 0.81 -13.06
N LYS A 41 -21.59 1.17 -11.78
CA LYS A 41 -20.32 1.42 -11.13
C LYS A 41 -19.67 0.07 -11.15
N ASP A 42 -18.97 -0.17 -12.24
CA ASP A 42 -18.29 -1.41 -12.51
C ASP A 42 -17.36 -1.62 -11.32
N PRO A 43 -17.57 -2.65 -10.48
CA PRO A 43 -16.68 -2.92 -9.36
C PRO A 43 -15.24 -3.14 -9.85
N SER A 44 -15.05 -3.35 -11.15
CA SER A 44 -13.75 -3.50 -11.80
C SER A 44 -12.95 -2.21 -12.01
N SER A 45 -13.54 -1.00 -11.95
CA SER A 45 -12.81 0.24 -12.33
C SER A 45 -11.92 0.86 -11.26
N LYS A 46 -11.80 0.22 -10.08
CA LYS A 46 -10.92 0.70 -9.00
C LYS A 46 -9.72 -0.20 -8.74
N PHE A 47 -9.54 -1.29 -9.48
CA PHE A 47 -8.30 -2.03 -9.35
C PHE A 47 -7.16 -1.12 -9.82
N ARG A 48 -6.23 -0.86 -8.90
CA ARG A 48 -4.94 -0.25 -9.20
C ARG A 48 -4.40 -0.94 -10.44
N ASP A 49 -4.16 -0.18 -11.52
CA ASP A 49 -3.42 -0.73 -12.66
C ASP A 49 -2.03 -1.13 -12.13
N VAL A 50 -1.87 -2.43 -11.89
CA VAL A 50 -0.70 -3.00 -11.23
C VAL A 50 0.55 -2.73 -12.06
N GLU A 51 0.43 -2.72 -13.39
CA GLU A 51 1.55 -2.42 -14.28
C GLU A 51 1.95 -0.96 -14.19
N THR A 52 0.98 -0.04 -14.21
CA THR A 52 1.25 1.39 -14.05
C THR A 52 1.87 1.68 -12.69
N TYR A 53 1.33 1.10 -11.61
CA TYR A 53 1.92 1.22 -10.27
C TYR A 53 3.35 0.69 -10.21
N LYS A 54 3.63 -0.50 -10.77
CA LYS A 54 4.98 -1.06 -10.84
C LYS A 54 5.93 -0.14 -11.60
N LYS A 55 5.51 0.41 -12.75
CA LYS A 55 6.31 1.37 -13.54
C LYS A 55 6.63 2.62 -12.72
N ILE A 56 5.67 3.15 -11.96
CA ILE A 56 5.88 4.29 -11.07
C ILE A 56 6.88 3.95 -9.96
N ILE A 57 6.67 2.86 -9.21
CA ILE A 57 7.57 2.46 -8.11
C ILE A 57 9.01 2.24 -8.61
N GLN A 58 9.19 1.68 -9.81
CA GLN A 58 10.51 1.47 -10.40
C GLN A 58 11.29 2.76 -10.69
N THR A 59 10.64 3.93 -10.67
CA THR A 59 11.36 5.21 -10.80
C THR A 59 12.10 5.61 -9.53
N TYR A 60 11.72 5.05 -8.37
CA TYR A 60 12.34 5.33 -7.09
C TYR A 60 13.57 4.45 -6.87
N LYS A 61 14.72 4.88 -7.39
CA LYS A 61 16.00 4.16 -7.27
C LYS A 61 17.02 4.99 -6.51
N ALA A 62 17.93 4.32 -5.80
CA ALA A 62 19.13 4.96 -5.29
C ALA A 62 20.05 5.40 -6.46
N PRO A 63 20.76 6.53 -6.37
CA PRO A 63 20.77 7.49 -5.24
C PRO A 63 19.69 8.58 -5.34
N VAL A 64 18.81 8.52 -6.35
CA VAL A 64 17.82 9.57 -6.64
C VAL A 64 16.81 9.71 -5.51
N TRP A 65 16.40 8.60 -4.91
CA TRP A 65 15.47 8.57 -3.78
C TRP A 65 16.11 7.86 -2.58
N TYR A 66 16.72 8.64 -1.70
CA TYR A 66 17.36 8.15 -0.47
C TYR A 66 17.18 9.14 0.67
N GLY A 67 16.81 8.64 1.86
CA GLY A 67 16.64 9.45 3.06
C GLY A 67 15.40 10.36 3.06
N CYS A 68 14.49 10.20 2.11
CA CYS A 68 13.24 10.95 2.06
C CYS A 68 12.26 10.40 3.12
N ALA A 69 11.61 11.27 3.88
CA ALA A 69 10.63 10.86 4.90
C ALA A 69 9.32 10.34 4.30
N VAL A 70 9.06 10.68 3.04
CA VAL A 70 7.90 10.23 2.28
C VAL A 70 8.19 8.92 1.57
N SER A 71 7.36 7.91 1.79
CA SER A 71 7.50 6.60 1.17
C SER A 71 7.21 6.67 -0.34
N PRO A 72 8.02 6.01 -1.19
CA PRO A 72 7.68 5.79 -2.60
C PRO A 72 6.29 5.21 -2.82
N ARG A 73 5.82 4.36 -1.90
CA ARG A 73 4.48 3.79 -1.97
C ARG A 73 3.39 4.86 -1.89
N ASP A 74 3.47 5.74 -0.90
CA ASP A 74 2.49 6.80 -0.69
C ASP A 74 2.38 7.71 -1.92
N LEU A 75 3.51 8.03 -2.53
CA LEU A 75 3.55 8.83 -3.75
C LEU A 75 3.00 8.08 -4.97
N ALA A 76 3.36 6.81 -5.13
CA ALA A 76 2.88 5.98 -6.23
C ALA A 76 1.38 5.71 -6.16
N ASP A 77 0.78 5.74 -4.97
CA ASP A 77 -0.66 5.63 -4.79
C ASP A 77 -1.41 6.80 -5.43
N PHE A 78 -0.82 8.00 -5.46
CA PHE A 78 -1.34 9.16 -6.21
C PHE A 78 -0.72 9.28 -7.62
N GLY A 79 0.02 8.25 -8.04
CA GLY A 79 0.72 8.13 -9.31
C GLY A 79 1.76 9.22 -9.60
N TRP A 80 2.45 9.64 -8.55
CA TRP A 80 3.67 10.42 -8.64
C TRP A 80 4.85 9.49 -8.96
N ALA A 81 5.53 9.73 -10.08
CA ALA A 81 6.78 9.07 -10.46
C ALA A 81 7.98 9.96 -10.16
N CYS A 82 9.08 9.37 -9.67
CA CYS A 82 10.32 10.08 -9.41
C CYS A 82 11.02 10.45 -10.73
N ILE A 83 11.32 11.73 -10.89
CA ILE A 83 12.02 12.26 -12.07
C ILE A 83 13.43 12.74 -11.75
N LYS A 84 13.67 13.16 -10.49
CA LYS A 84 14.96 13.57 -9.95
C LYS A 84 14.87 13.59 -8.43
N LYS A 85 15.99 13.89 -7.78
CA LYS A 85 16.07 13.99 -6.32
C LYS A 85 15.00 14.95 -5.77
N ASP A 86 14.25 14.48 -4.78
CA ASP A 86 13.20 15.21 -4.06
C ASP A 86 12.11 15.83 -4.96
N CYS A 87 11.90 15.28 -6.16
CA CYS A 87 10.93 15.80 -7.11
C CYS A 87 10.27 14.69 -7.92
N VAL A 88 8.94 14.76 -7.98
CA VAL A 88 8.09 13.77 -8.62
C VAL A 88 7.13 14.43 -9.61
N GLN A 89 6.69 13.66 -10.59
CA GLN A 89 5.74 14.08 -11.62
C GLN A 89 4.58 13.11 -11.70
N CYS A 90 3.35 13.63 -11.78
CA CYS A 90 2.18 12.79 -11.95
C CYS A 90 2.16 12.21 -13.38
N VAL A 91 2.03 10.89 -13.51
CA VAL A 91 2.05 10.20 -14.81
C VAL A 91 0.84 10.49 -15.71
N GLU A 92 -0.22 11.10 -15.18
CA GLU A 92 -1.45 11.39 -15.93
C GLU A 92 -1.66 12.88 -16.22
N CYS A 93 -1.41 13.76 -15.25
CA CYS A 93 -1.66 15.20 -15.44
C CYS A 93 -0.39 16.04 -15.58
N GLU A 94 0.78 15.38 -15.55
CA GLU A 94 2.11 15.94 -15.75
C GLU A 94 2.51 17.05 -14.78
N GLN A 95 1.72 17.27 -13.72
CA GLN A 95 2.05 18.20 -12.65
C GLN A 95 3.27 17.71 -11.85
N TYR A 96 3.94 18.65 -11.19
CA TYR A 96 5.14 18.38 -10.41
C TYR A 96 4.89 18.63 -8.92
N LEU A 97 5.52 17.81 -8.09
CA LEU A 97 5.54 17.96 -6.64
C LEU A 97 7.00 17.90 -6.15
N SER A 98 7.38 18.86 -5.31
CA SER A 98 8.63 18.80 -4.55
C SER A 98 8.37 18.13 -3.22
N THR A 99 9.23 17.18 -2.86
CA THR A 99 9.21 16.47 -1.58
C THR A 99 10.42 16.85 -0.71
N THR A 100 11.04 18.00 -1.01
CA THR A 100 12.18 18.51 -0.24
C THR A 100 11.73 18.88 1.18
N LEU A 101 12.43 18.35 2.18
CA LEU A 101 12.21 18.67 3.58
C LEU A 101 13.36 19.53 4.12
N PRO A 102 13.09 20.44 5.07
CA PRO A 102 14.17 21.13 5.77
C PRO A 102 15.03 20.13 6.54
N ASN A 103 16.31 20.43 6.73
CA ASN A 103 17.18 19.57 7.52
C ASN A 103 16.71 19.57 8.99
N ILE A 104 16.31 18.41 9.50
CA ILE A 104 15.76 18.25 10.86
C ILE A 104 16.73 18.72 11.97
N CYS A 105 18.05 18.69 11.73
CA CYS A 105 19.04 19.20 12.68
C CYS A 105 19.20 20.73 12.65
N LYS A 106 18.57 21.42 11.68
CA LYS A 106 18.70 22.88 11.48
C LYS A 106 17.41 23.65 11.74
N VAL A 107 16.27 22.97 11.84
CA VAL A 107 14.97 23.59 12.10
C VAL A 107 14.32 22.96 13.31
N SER A 108 13.33 23.64 13.89
CA SER A 108 12.54 23.03 14.95
C SER A 108 11.72 21.86 14.39
N PHE A 109 11.43 20.90 15.28
CA PHE A 109 10.62 19.74 14.95
C PHE A 109 9.24 20.12 14.37
N ASN A 110 8.62 21.18 14.88
CA ASN A 110 7.34 21.69 14.39
C ASN A 110 7.43 22.16 12.92
N VAL A 111 8.49 22.87 12.54
CA VAL A 111 8.70 23.33 11.16
C VAL A 111 8.89 22.14 10.21
N TYR A 112 9.68 21.15 10.63
CA TYR A 112 9.88 19.92 9.86
C TYR A 112 8.55 19.19 9.63
N ASN A 113 7.75 18.99 10.70
CA ASN A 113 6.47 18.30 10.62
C ASN A 113 5.43 19.06 9.79
N SER A 114 5.34 20.39 9.94
CA SER A 114 4.45 21.19 9.09
C SER A 114 4.84 21.09 7.63
N SER A 115 6.14 21.02 7.32
CA SER A 115 6.62 20.82 5.94
C SER A 115 6.25 19.42 5.41
N LEU A 116 6.37 18.39 6.25
CA LEU A 116 5.96 17.03 5.89
C LEU A 116 4.44 16.93 5.67
N GLN A 117 3.64 17.56 6.54
CA GLN A 117 2.19 17.64 6.39
C GLN A 117 1.78 18.39 5.12
N ASP A 118 2.47 19.49 4.77
CA ASP A 118 2.25 20.18 3.50
C ASP A 118 2.51 19.26 2.30
N ILE A 119 3.60 18.48 2.32
CA ILE A 119 3.88 17.50 1.26
C ILE A 119 2.75 16.47 1.14
N HIS A 120 2.29 15.89 2.26
CA HIS A 120 1.17 14.94 2.24
C HIS A 120 -0.12 15.56 1.70
N GLN A 121 -0.45 16.79 2.10
CA GLN A 121 -1.60 17.50 1.57
C GLN A 121 -1.46 17.73 0.06
N ARG A 122 -0.26 18.07 -0.38
CA ARG A 122 0.07 18.34 -1.79
C ARG A 122 0.13 17.10 -2.67
N MET A 123 0.29 15.90 -2.11
CA MET A 123 0.09 14.66 -2.88
C MET A 123 -1.29 14.61 -3.53
N VAL A 124 -2.30 15.23 -2.89
CA VAL A 124 -3.67 15.32 -3.40
C VAL A 124 -3.88 16.63 -4.16
N THR A 125 -3.41 17.75 -3.64
CA THR A 125 -3.78 19.07 -4.19
C THR A 125 -2.90 19.55 -5.34
N ALA A 126 -1.68 19.03 -5.51
CA ALA A 126 -0.78 19.43 -6.60
C ALA A 126 -1.18 18.89 -7.97
N HIS A 127 -2.10 17.93 -8.03
CA HIS A 127 -2.67 17.47 -9.30
C HIS A 127 -3.54 18.55 -9.97
N ARG A 128 -3.73 18.42 -11.29
CA ARG A 128 -4.86 19.10 -11.95
C ARG A 128 -6.16 18.63 -11.32
N THR A 129 -7.14 19.52 -11.18
CA THR A 129 -8.44 19.20 -10.55
C THR A 129 -9.19 18.07 -11.25
N THR A 130 -8.93 17.85 -12.53
CA THR A 130 -9.51 16.80 -13.39
C THR A 130 -8.68 15.50 -13.43
N CYS A 131 -7.55 15.42 -12.73
CA CYS A 131 -6.70 14.23 -12.74
C CYS A 131 -7.39 13.07 -12.01
N LYS A 132 -7.51 11.92 -12.67
CA LYS A 132 -8.11 10.71 -12.09
C LYS A 132 -7.30 10.12 -10.92
N LEU A 133 -5.98 10.36 -10.88
CA LEU A 133 -5.09 9.86 -9.83
C LEU A 133 -5.10 10.71 -8.56
N ARG A 134 -5.75 11.88 -8.60
CA ARG A 134 -5.87 12.80 -7.47
C ARG A 134 -6.47 12.17 -6.21
N THR A 135 -7.35 11.18 -6.37
CA THR A 135 -8.02 10.51 -5.26
C THR A 135 -7.20 9.38 -4.64
N GLY A 136 -6.02 9.11 -5.19
CA GLY A 136 -5.21 7.96 -4.81
C GLY A 136 -5.78 6.64 -5.34
N ALA A 137 -4.91 5.64 -5.37
CA ALA A 137 -5.26 4.24 -5.52
C ALA A 137 -5.96 3.76 -4.25
N PRO A 138 -6.83 2.74 -4.33
CA PRO A 138 -7.31 2.11 -3.13
C PRO A 138 -6.13 1.54 -2.31
N PRO A 139 -6.32 1.41 -0.99
CA PRO A 139 -5.41 0.67 -0.13
C PRO A 139 -5.05 -0.67 -0.74
N PHE A 140 -3.80 -1.08 -0.57
CA PHE A 140 -3.28 -2.34 -1.06
C PHE A 140 -4.15 -3.54 -0.60
N ARG A 141 -4.77 -3.44 0.59
CA ARG A 141 -5.81 -4.35 1.08
C ARG A 141 -7.03 -3.56 1.55
N LEU A 142 -8.13 -3.69 0.81
CA LEU A 142 -9.45 -3.23 1.26
C LEU A 142 -10.20 -4.32 2.04
N THR A 143 -9.99 -5.57 1.66
CA THR A 143 -10.60 -6.75 2.25
C THR A 143 -9.51 -7.77 2.54
N GLU A 144 -9.67 -8.51 3.63
CA GLU A 144 -8.77 -9.62 3.93
C GLU A 144 -8.89 -10.68 2.83
N PRO A 145 -7.77 -11.12 2.23
CA PRO A 145 -7.81 -12.11 1.16
C PRO A 145 -8.25 -13.47 1.72
N THR A 146 -8.96 -14.22 0.88
CA THR A 146 -9.32 -15.60 1.19
C THR A 146 -8.10 -16.53 1.08
N SER A 147 -8.14 -17.66 1.79
CA SER A 147 -7.12 -18.71 1.66
C SER A 147 -6.91 -19.14 0.20
N LYS A 148 -8.00 -19.20 -0.58
CA LYS A 148 -7.96 -19.51 -2.01
C LYS A 148 -7.17 -18.47 -2.80
N GLU A 149 -7.46 -17.17 -2.64
CA GLU A 149 -6.76 -16.09 -3.36
C GLU A 149 -5.26 -16.06 -3.04
N ILE A 150 -4.90 -16.28 -1.77
CA ILE A 150 -3.49 -16.35 -1.35
C ILE A 150 -2.79 -17.55 -2.01
N MET A 151 -3.40 -18.73 -1.96
CA MET A 151 -2.83 -19.93 -2.57
C MET A 151 -2.72 -19.82 -4.10
N GLU A 152 -3.71 -19.21 -4.76
CA GLU A 152 -3.63 -18.92 -6.20
C GLU A 152 -2.47 -17.98 -6.52
N ALA A 153 -2.25 -16.94 -5.71
CA ALA A 153 -1.11 -16.03 -5.88
C ALA A 153 0.23 -16.74 -5.66
N ILE A 154 0.35 -17.58 -4.63
CA ILE A 154 1.54 -18.40 -4.37
C ILE A 154 1.81 -19.34 -5.55
N GLN A 155 0.78 -20.08 -6.00
CA GLN A 155 0.91 -21.03 -7.10
C GLN A 155 1.27 -20.34 -8.43
N GLY A 156 0.72 -19.15 -8.67
CA GLY A 156 1.06 -18.31 -9.81
C GLY A 156 2.56 -18.00 -9.84
N ARG A 157 3.13 -17.54 -8.73
CA ARG A 157 4.57 -17.25 -8.63
C ARG A 157 5.45 -18.50 -8.72
N LEU A 158 5.00 -19.62 -8.15
CA LEU A 158 5.70 -20.91 -8.27
C LEU A 158 5.75 -21.41 -9.73
N SER A 159 4.76 -21.07 -10.54
CA SER A 159 4.70 -21.50 -11.94
C SER A 159 5.84 -20.92 -12.80
N ASP A 160 6.40 -19.78 -12.40
CA ASP A 160 7.56 -19.15 -13.05
C ASP A 160 8.91 -19.78 -12.63
N ALA A 161 8.91 -20.51 -11.51
CA ALA A 161 10.11 -21.09 -10.91
C ALA A 161 10.45 -22.51 -11.39
N LYS A 162 9.79 -23.02 -12.44
CA LYS A 162 9.93 -24.43 -12.91
C LYS A 162 11.34 -24.90 -13.23
N LEU A 163 12.28 -23.99 -13.51
CA LEU A 163 13.66 -24.30 -13.87
C LEU A 163 14.65 -24.15 -12.70
N VAL A 164 14.15 -23.81 -11.50
CA VAL A 164 14.97 -23.60 -10.31
C VAL A 164 15.03 -24.90 -9.52
N ASN A 165 16.23 -25.44 -9.34
CA ASN A 165 16.45 -26.59 -8.49
C ASN A 165 16.68 -26.15 -7.04
N ASP A 166 16.46 -27.06 -6.09
CA ASP A 166 16.62 -26.77 -4.66
C ASP A 166 18.05 -26.34 -4.28
N ASP A 167 19.06 -26.82 -5.00
CA ASP A 167 20.46 -26.43 -4.79
C ASP A 167 20.79 -25.03 -5.34
N ASP A 168 19.98 -24.51 -6.26
CA ASP A 168 20.22 -23.20 -6.86
C ASP A 168 19.87 -22.05 -5.91
N LEU A 169 19.02 -22.29 -4.92
CA LEU A 169 18.53 -21.28 -3.98
C LEU A 169 18.88 -21.71 -2.55
N ARG A 170 19.31 -20.75 -1.72
CA ARG A 170 19.51 -20.92 -0.28
C ARG A 170 18.83 -19.79 0.46
N ALA A 171 17.51 -19.88 0.57
CA ALA A 171 16.70 -18.94 1.32
C ALA A 171 16.90 -19.14 2.83
N ASP A 172 17.05 -18.04 3.58
CA ASP A 172 17.00 -18.08 5.04
C ASP A 172 15.54 -18.18 5.49
N ILE A 173 15.13 -19.38 5.94
CA ILE A 173 13.77 -19.64 6.43
C ILE A 173 13.81 -19.73 7.96
N PRO A 174 13.14 -18.82 8.67
CA PRO A 174 13.00 -18.93 10.12
C PRO A 174 12.37 -20.27 10.53
N SER A 175 13.01 -20.95 11.49
CA SER A 175 12.65 -22.31 11.93
C SER A 175 11.27 -22.45 12.56
N ASN A 176 10.65 -21.34 12.92
CA ASN A 176 9.33 -21.25 13.55
C ASN A 176 8.19 -20.96 12.57
N ILE A 177 8.47 -20.92 11.26
CA ILE A 177 7.45 -20.73 10.23
C ILE A 177 6.94 -22.09 9.77
N ASN A 178 5.63 -22.27 9.80
CA ASN A 178 4.97 -23.37 9.11
C ASN A 178 4.55 -22.88 7.74
N LEU A 179 4.91 -23.61 6.68
CA LEU A 179 4.56 -23.26 5.31
C LEU A 179 3.40 -24.14 4.81
N PRO A 180 2.55 -23.63 3.91
CA PRO A 180 1.61 -24.49 3.21
C PRO A 180 2.37 -25.53 2.38
N LYS A 181 1.89 -26.78 2.39
CA LYS A 181 2.45 -27.83 1.55
C LYS A 181 1.96 -27.64 0.12
N VAL A 182 2.89 -27.46 -0.80
CA VAL A 182 2.59 -27.39 -2.24
C VAL A 182 3.35 -28.51 -2.93
N GLU A 183 2.63 -29.42 -3.58
CA GLU A 183 3.23 -30.58 -4.23
C GLU A 183 4.20 -30.17 -5.34
N GLY A 184 5.35 -30.83 -5.43
CA GLY A 184 6.35 -30.60 -6.47
C GLY A 184 7.20 -29.34 -6.31
N HIS A 185 7.07 -28.61 -5.21
CA HIS A 185 7.86 -27.40 -4.93
C HIS A 185 8.57 -27.51 -3.58
N SER A 186 9.79 -26.97 -3.49
CA SER A 186 10.52 -26.91 -2.23
C SER A 186 10.01 -25.81 -1.31
N GLU A 187 10.21 -26.02 -0.01
CA GLU A 187 9.85 -25.07 1.05
C GLU A 187 10.46 -23.69 0.80
N GLN A 188 11.68 -23.63 0.24
CA GLN A 188 12.33 -22.37 -0.12
C GLN A 188 11.54 -21.57 -1.16
N LEU A 189 11.10 -22.22 -2.24
CA LEU A 189 10.32 -21.57 -3.29
C LEU A 189 8.93 -21.17 -2.79
N VAL A 190 8.29 -22.02 -1.98
CA VAL A 190 7.01 -21.70 -1.34
C VAL A 190 7.16 -20.48 -0.43
N TYR A 191 8.22 -20.42 0.38
CA TYR A 191 8.47 -19.29 1.27
C TYR A 191 8.70 -17.98 0.52
N LEU A 192 9.55 -17.98 -0.50
CA LEU A 192 9.77 -16.81 -1.35
C LEU A 192 8.47 -16.37 -2.04
N SER A 193 7.68 -17.32 -2.52
CA SER A 193 6.41 -17.03 -3.18
C SER A 193 5.39 -16.47 -2.19
N ALA A 194 5.35 -16.93 -0.94
CA ALA A 194 4.51 -16.35 0.11
C ALA A 194 4.92 -14.89 0.44
N LEU A 195 6.22 -14.58 0.39
CA LEU A 195 6.75 -13.22 0.55
C LEU A 195 6.57 -12.32 -0.69
N GLY A 196 6.01 -12.83 -1.78
CA GLY A 196 5.76 -12.04 -3.00
C GLY A 196 6.93 -11.99 -3.98
N TRP A 197 7.94 -12.86 -3.82
CA TRP A 197 9.03 -13.01 -4.77
C TRP A 197 8.63 -13.94 -5.91
N ASN A 198 8.87 -13.48 -7.13
CA ASN A 198 8.92 -14.30 -8.34
C ASN A 198 10.37 -14.69 -8.57
N VAL A 199 10.62 -15.96 -8.85
CA VAL A 199 11.98 -16.47 -9.09
C VAL A 199 12.04 -17.07 -10.48
N SER A 200 13.01 -16.63 -11.28
CA SER A 200 13.28 -17.21 -12.60
C SER A 200 14.77 -17.48 -12.77
N LYS A 201 15.10 -18.37 -13.70
CA LYS A 201 16.49 -18.75 -14.02
C LYS A 201 16.82 -18.37 -15.46
N PRO A 202 17.11 -17.08 -15.73
CA PRO A 202 17.30 -16.61 -17.11
C PRO A 202 18.56 -17.18 -17.76
N LYS A 203 19.59 -17.52 -16.97
CA LYS A 203 20.85 -18.10 -17.44
C LYS A 203 21.37 -19.14 -16.44
N ARG A 204 22.21 -20.07 -16.91
CA ARG A 204 22.86 -21.07 -16.04
C ARG A 204 23.71 -20.37 -14.97
N GLY A 205 23.48 -20.72 -13.70
CA GLY A 205 24.25 -20.20 -12.57
C GLY A 205 23.79 -18.83 -12.04
N SER A 206 22.70 -18.26 -12.58
CA SER A 206 22.10 -17.02 -12.09
C SER A 206 20.60 -17.15 -11.87
N LEU A 207 20.10 -16.59 -10.77
CA LEU A 207 18.68 -16.41 -10.50
C LEU A 207 18.32 -14.93 -10.62
N GLN A 208 17.12 -14.68 -11.14
CA GLN A 208 16.48 -13.38 -11.14
C GLN A 208 15.30 -13.43 -10.17
N LEU A 209 15.27 -12.52 -9.22
CA LEU A 209 14.22 -12.40 -8.21
C LEU A 209 13.51 -11.07 -8.38
N GLY A 210 12.17 -11.12 -8.43
CA GLY A 210 11.34 -9.94 -8.62
C GLY A 210 10.20 -9.90 -7.61
N CYS A 211 10.12 -8.86 -6.78
CA CYS A 211 8.97 -8.66 -5.90
C CYS A 211 7.86 -7.93 -6.68
N GLU A 212 6.65 -8.50 -6.70
CA GLU A 212 5.52 -7.88 -7.40
C GLU A 212 4.97 -6.62 -6.72
N PHE A 213 5.28 -6.43 -5.43
CA PHE A 213 4.69 -5.37 -4.62
C PHE A 213 5.57 -4.13 -4.52
N CYS A 214 6.87 -4.29 -4.25
CA CYS A 214 7.82 -3.19 -4.22
C CYS A 214 8.60 -3.02 -5.53
N ALA A 215 8.31 -3.86 -6.54
CA ALA A 215 8.96 -3.87 -7.85
C ALA A 215 10.49 -4.02 -7.81
N ARG A 216 11.05 -4.51 -6.70
CA ARG A 216 12.49 -4.78 -6.56
C ARG A 216 12.87 -5.95 -7.43
N ALA A 217 13.97 -5.79 -8.17
CA ALA A 217 14.53 -6.82 -9.02
C ALA A 217 16.00 -7.04 -8.65
N LEU A 218 16.36 -8.28 -8.34
CA LEU A 218 17.70 -8.69 -7.93
C LEU A 218 18.21 -9.80 -8.85
N HIS A 219 19.51 -9.80 -9.09
CA HIS A 219 20.21 -10.89 -9.75
C HIS A 219 21.20 -11.49 -8.76
N ILE A 220 21.01 -12.76 -8.42
CA ILE A 220 21.90 -13.47 -7.50
C ILE A 220 22.52 -14.67 -8.21
N ARG A 221 23.71 -15.06 -7.77
CA ARG A 221 24.34 -16.29 -8.24
C ARG A 221 23.64 -17.50 -7.59
N CYS A 222 23.43 -18.58 -8.35
CA CYS A 222 22.90 -19.82 -7.80
C CYS A 222 23.78 -20.32 -6.63
N GLY A 223 23.14 -20.81 -5.58
CA GLY A 223 23.77 -21.31 -4.35
C GLY A 223 24.16 -20.21 -3.35
N ASN A 224 24.02 -18.93 -3.69
CA ASN A 224 24.19 -17.85 -2.72
C ASN A 224 23.05 -17.84 -1.70
N LYS A 225 23.36 -17.44 -0.47
CA LYS A 225 22.35 -17.15 0.54
C LYS A 225 21.50 -15.95 0.12
N PHE A 226 20.20 -16.05 0.36
CA PHE A 226 19.23 -15.00 0.10
C PHE A 226 18.34 -14.83 1.32
N ASP A 227 18.25 -13.61 1.84
CA ASP A 227 17.34 -13.26 2.93
C ASP A 227 16.10 -12.59 2.33
N PRO A 228 14.99 -13.33 2.15
CA PRO A 228 13.86 -12.82 1.40
C PRO A 228 13.10 -11.72 2.16
N ILE A 229 13.29 -11.55 3.48
CA ILE A 229 12.66 -10.48 4.26
C ILE A 229 13.48 -9.19 4.09
N HIS A 230 14.78 -9.25 4.34
CA HIS A 230 15.65 -8.06 4.33
C HIS A 230 15.96 -7.54 2.94
N GLU A 231 15.81 -8.39 1.92
CA GLU A 231 16.02 -8.00 0.54
C GLU A 231 14.82 -7.31 -0.10
N HIS A 232 13.71 -7.08 0.60
CA HIS A 232 12.65 -6.19 0.11
C HIS A 232 13.07 -4.72 0.17
N GLU A 233 12.43 -3.87 -0.64
CA GLU A 233 12.49 -2.43 -0.37
C GLU A 233 11.70 -2.11 0.90
N ARG A 234 12.13 -1.08 1.63
CA ARG A 234 11.49 -0.64 2.88
C ARG A 234 10.02 -0.24 2.71
N TRP A 235 9.59 0.03 1.49
CA TRP A 235 8.21 0.35 1.14
C TRP A 235 7.43 -0.85 0.59
N CYS A 236 7.87 -2.10 0.81
CA CYS A 236 7.13 -3.28 0.37
C CYS A 236 5.97 -3.62 1.33
N PRO A 237 4.71 -3.71 0.86
CA PRO A 237 3.56 -3.97 1.74
C PRO A 237 3.60 -5.33 2.41
N GLN A 238 4.36 -6.28 1.89
CA GLN A 238 4.46 -7.61 2.47
C GLN A 238 5.21 -7.62 3.81
N ILE A 239 6.17 -6.71 4.00
CA ILE A 239 6.95 -6.60 5.23
C ILE A 239 6.38 -5.57 6.20
N ASP A 240 5.31 -4.87 5.83
CA ASP A 240 4.60 -3.98 6.74
C ASP A 240 3.96 -4.82 7.86
N CYS A 241 3.97 -4.26 9.06
CA CYS A 241 3.31 -4.85 10.21
C CYS A 241 1.96 -4.20 10.47
N ASP A 242 1.03 -4.99 10.98
CA ASP A 242 -0.19 -4.48 11.60
C ASP A 242 0.05 -3.89 13.00
N ASP A 243 -1.04 -3.48 13.66
CA ASP A 243 -1.03 -2.94 15.02
C ASP A 243 -0.51 -3.95 16.07
N HIS A 244 -0.50 -5.24 15.74
CA HIS A 244 0.03 -6.31 16.59
C HIS A 244 1.52 -6.60 16.30
N GLY A 245 2.09 -5.98 15.28
CA GLY A 245 3.46 -6.21 14.83
C GLY A 245 3.62 -7.47 13.98
N GLU A 246 2.54 -8.07 13.48
CA GLU A 246 2.61 -9.21 12.58
C GLU A 246 2.74 -8.73 11.12
N PRO A 247 3.77 -9.19 10.37
CA PRO A 247 3.93 -8.77 8.99
C PRO A 247 2.86 -9.39 8.08
N VAL A 248 2.48 -8.67 7.04
CA VAL A 248 1.41 -9.06 6.11
C VAL A 248 1.62 -10.46 5.51
N TRP A 249 2.86 -10.80 5.10
CA TRP A 249 3.15 -12.13 4.54
C TRP A 249 2.86 -13.27 5.52
N GLN A 250 3.03 -13.02 6.83
CA GLN A 250 2.79 -14.02 7.86
C GLN A 250 1.29 -14.19 8.14
N GLN A 251 0.54 -13.10 8.08
CA GLN A 251 -0.92 -13.15 8.15
C GLN A 251 -1.49 -13.99 7.00
N ASP A 252 -0.95 -13.84 5.79
CA ASP A 252 -1.35 -14.64 4.61
C ASP A 252 -1.13 -16.13 4.84
N ILE A 253 0.05 -16.51 5.31
CA ILE A 253 0.35 -17.90 5.64
C ILE A 253 -0.61 -18.41 6.74
N ASN A 254 -0.90 -17.60 7.76
CA ASN A 254 -1.82 -17.97 8.83
C ASN A 254 -3.26 -18.16 8.34
N ILE A 255 -3.72 -17.34 7.38
CA ILE A 255 -5.02 -17.50 6.71
C ILE A 255 -5.06 -18.84 5.98
N VAL A 256 -4.02 -19.15 5.20
CA VAL A 256 -3.95 -20.40 4.42
C VAL A 256 -3.95 -21.63 5.32
N LEU A 257 -3.15 -21.60 6.39
CA LEU A 257 -3.05 -22.70 7.34
C LEU A 257 -4.24 -22.79 8.31
N ASN A 258 -5.19 -21.85 8.22
CA ASN A 258 -6.31 -21.71 9.15
C ASN A 258 -5.85 -21.64 10.62
N THR A 259 -4.70 -21.00 10.87
CA THR A 259 -4.06 -20.89 12.19
C THR A 259 -4.36 -19.57 12.88
N LYS A 260 -5.29 -18.74 12.34
CA LYS A 260 -5.67 -17.40 12.86
C LYS A 260 -5.90 -17.34 14.38
N ASN A 261 -6.24 -18.45 15.02
CA ASN A 261 -6.53 -18.50 16.46
C ASN A 261 -5.34 -18.91 17.37
N ARG A 262 -4.10 -19.05 16.88
CA ARG A 262 -3.01 -19.64 17.70
C ARG A 262 -1.72 -18.84 17.89
N VAL A 263 -1.49 -17.71 17.21
CA VAL A 263 -0.11 -17.16 17.09
C VAL A 263 0.11 -15.78 17.73
N SER A 264 -0.92 -15.07 18.20
CA SER A 264 -0.76 -13.66 18.66
C SER A 264 0.19 -13.45 19.85
N GLY A 265 0.67 -14.50 20.53
CA GLY A 265 1.62 -14.39 21.64
C GLY A 265 3.06 -14.82 21.38
N ARG A 266 3.38 -15.53 20.28
CA ARG A 266 4.71 -16.17 20.13
C ARG A 266 5.77 -15.27 19.49
N TYR A 267 5.36 -14.30 18.67
CA TYR A 267 6.30 -13.45 17.97
C TYR A 267 6.72 -12.21 18.77
N ALA A 268 5.92 -11.73 19.73
CA ALA A 268 6.27 -10.58 20.57
C ALA A 268 7.66 -10.69 21.25
N GLY A 269 8.16 -11.92 21.47
CA GLY A 269 9.49 -12.20 22.01
C GLY A 269 10.58 -12.56 20.99
N SER A 270 10.22 -12.83 19.72
CA SER A 270 11.16 -13.28 18.69
C SER A 270 12.12 -12.16 18.28
N GLN A 271 13.33 -12.55 17.84
CA GLN A 271 14.34 -11.59 17.42
C GLN A 271 13.90 -10.81 16.16
N ILE A 272 13.23 -11.48 15.21
CA ILE A 272 12.66 -10.87 14.00
C ILE A 272 11.60 -9.84 14.37
N TYR A 273 10.67 -10.16 15.28
CA TYR A 273 9.70 -9.18 15.78
C TYR A 273 10.39 -8.02 16.48
N LYS A 274 11.39 -8.26 17.33
CA LYS A 274 12.12 -7.18 18.00
C LYS A 274 12.85 -6.28 17.01
N GLU A 275 13.39 -6.83 15.94
CA GLU A 275 14.10 -6.08 14.89
C GLU A 275 13.13 -5.31 13.99
N VAL A 276 12.04 -5.94 13.56
CA VAL A 276 10.99 -5.30 12.77
C VAL A 276 10.25 -4.25 13.61
N TYR A 277 9.87 -4.58 14.85
CA TYR A 277 9.29 -3.63 15.79
C TYR A 277 10.27 -2.51 16.14
N ALA A 278 11.57 -2.75 16.34
CA ALA A 278 12.54 -1.69 16.54
C ALA A 278 12.75 -0.83 15.29
N HIS A 279 12.66 -1.41 14.09
CA HIS A 279 12.75 -0.69 12.83
C HIS A 279 11.50 0.17 12.59
N THR A 280 10.31 -0.41 12.73
CA THR A 280 9.01 0.27 12.66
C THR A 280 8.87 1.30 13.76
N ARG A 281 9.33 1.02 14.98
CA ARG A 281 9.38 1.99 16.08
C ARG A 281 10.41 3.08 15.85
N ARG A 282 11.53 2.85 15.16
CA ARG A 282 12.42 3.96 14.74
C ARG A 282 11.75 4.83 13.69
N ILE A 283 10.94 4.25 12.79
CA ILE A 283 10.16 4.98 11.80
C ILE A 283 9.03 5.75 12.48
N ILE A 284 8.26 5.10 13.34
CA ILE A 284 7.18 5.65 14.13
C ILE A 284 7.75 6.70 15.08
N ASP A 285 8.77 6.47 15.90
CA ASP A 285 9.37 7.49 16.78
C ASP A 285 9.98 8.66 15.97
N SER A 286 10.46 8.43 14.75
CA SER A 286 10.82 9.52 13.82
C SER A 286 9.61 10.27 13.24
N GLN A 287 8.41 9.67 13.27
CA GLN A 287 7.14 10.21 12.82
C GLN A 287 6.19 10.62 13.98
N SER A 288 6.43 10.21 15.23
CA SER A 288 5.47 10.14 16.35
C SER A 288 5.94 10.85 17.60
N ALA A 289 6.95 11.72 17.49
CA ALA A 289 7.00 12.89 18.37
C ALA A 289 5.84 13.89 18.09
N ILE A 290 4.76 13.45 17.44
CA ILE A 290 3.43 14.06 17.46
C ILE A 290 2.87 13.90 18.88
N ILE A 291 3.37 14.72 19.81
CA ILE A 291 2.65 15.05 21.02
C ILE A 291 1.63 16.12 20.61
N THR A 292 0.35 15.77 20.67
CA THR A 292 -0.74 16.74 20.58
C THR A 292 -0.45 17.88 21.55
N PRO A 293 -0.37 19.14 21.13
CA PRO A 293 -0.22 20.23 22.09
C PRO A 293 -1.46 20.23 22.97
N ASN A 294 -1.28 19.96 24.27
CA ASN A 294 -2.29 20.29 25.27
C ASN A 294 -2.50 21.79 25.18
N TYR A 295 -3.66 22.20 24.67
CA TYR A 295 -4.13 23.57 24.79
C TYR A 295 -4.31 23.86 26.28
N VAL A 296 -3.46 24.72 26.82
CA VAL A 296 -3.69 25.49 28.06
C VAL A 296 -3.65 26.96 27.67
#